data_AF-A0A060N8L8-F1
#
_entry.id   AF-A0A060N8L8-F1
#
_cell.length_a   1.000
_cell.length_b   1.000
_cell.length_c   1.000
_cell.angle_alpha   90.00
_cell.angle_beta   90.00
_cell.angle_gamma   90.00
#
_symmetry.space_group_name_H-M   'P 1'
#
loop_
_entity.id
_entity.type
_entity.pdbx_description
1 polymer ?
#
loop_
_entity_poly.entity_id
_entity_poly.type
_entity_poly.pdbx_seq_one_letter_code
_entity_poly.pdbx_strand_id
1 'polypeptide(L)'
;MNKLKQTLLNLLNSVMVGIYISIGCISYLLTDNKLVGSTLFVIGLFLVMNFSNLLYTRLNPLLPFAQNKKEHILLILQSLIGNFIGAYITAYVCNLTRLNIVLQAKAYKLVQLKVTDTNISLFILAVFCGVLVGYGVLLSLRQKYLVDKTISILIPVVVFVFCGFEHSIADMFYISCGQMWNKCTIIKISVIIIGNFVGGYLVGLIDKLLHNTK
;
A
#
# COMPACT_ATOMS: atom_id res chain seq x y z
N MET A 1 12.58 -16.93 -20.88
CA MET A 1 13.33 -15.83 -20.25
C MET A 1 14.04 -16.38 -19.01
N ASN A 2 15.35 -16.16 -18.81
CA ASN A 2 16.04 -16.76 -17.65
C ASN A 2 15.52 -16.17 -16.32
N LYS A 3 15.48 -16.99 -15.27
CA LYS A 3 14.91 -16.70 -13.94
C LYS A 3 15.44 -15.40 -13.33
N LEU A 4 16.73 -15.10 -13.51
CA LEU A 4 17.34 -13.85 -13.07
C LEU A 4 16.71 -12.61 -13.71
N LYS A 5 16.48 -12.64 -15.03
CA LYS A 5 15.86 -11.53 -15.76
C LYS A 5 14.43 -11.28 -15.31
N GLN A 6 13.66 -12.34 -15.03
CA GLN A 6 12.31 -12.21 -14.47
C GLN A 6 12.32 -11.57 -13.07
N THR A 7 13.21 -12.00 -12.19
CA THR A 7 13.36 -11.41 -10.85
C THR A 7 13.68 -9.92 -10.91
N LEU A 8 14.60 -9.52 -11.79
CA LEU A 8 14.94 -8.10 -12.00
C LEU A 8 13.75 -7.29 -12.52
N LEU A 9 13.00 -7.82 -13.49
CA LEU A 9 11.80 -7.17 -14.01
C LEU A 9 10.71 -7.03 -12.94
N ASN A 10 10.50 -8.05 -12.11
CA ASN A 10 9.56 -7.98 -11.00
C ASN A 10 9.97 -6.89 -9.99
N LEU A 11 11.26 -6.79 -9.68
CA LEU A 11 11.75 -5.74 -8.78
C LEU A 11 11.53 -4.35 -9.37
N LEU A 12 11.86 -4.12 -10.64
CA LEU A 12 11.61 -2.83 -11.32
C LEU A 12 10.12 -2.47 -11.31
N ASN A 13 9.25 -3.42 -11.64
CA ASN A 13 7.80 -3.23 -11.57
C ASN A 13 7.31 -2.91 -10.15
N SER A 14 7.94 -3.50 -9.13
CA SER A 14 7.63 -3.23 -7.73
C SER A 14 8.11 -1.84 -7.29
N VAL A 15 9.25 -1.36 -7.81
CA VAL A 15 9.72 0.02 -7.60
C VAL A 15 8.73 1.02 -8.18
N MET A 16 8.26 0.79 -9.41
CA MET A 16 7.25 1.66 -10.04
C MET A 16 5.96 1.75 -9.22
N VAL A 17 5.52 0.64 -8.62
CA VAL A 17 4.35 0.63 -7.72
C VAL A 17 4.55 1.51 -6.48
N GLY A 18 5.74 1.50 -5.89
CA GLY A 18 6.08 2.42 -4.80
C GLY A 18 5.97 3.89 -5.20
N ILE A 19 6.41 4.21 -6.43
CA ILE A 19 6.27 5.55 -7.02
C ILE A 19 4.79 5.90 -7.22
N TYR A 20 3.97 4.99 -7.75
CA TYR A 20 2.55 5.22 -7.96
C TYR A 20 1.80 5.51 -6.66
N ILE A 21 2.01 4.73 -5.61
CA ILE A 21 1.43 5.00 -4.29
C ILE A 21 1.90 6.37 -3.76
N SER A 22 3.17 6.71 -3.97
CA SER A 22 3.72 8.01 -3.55
C SER A 22 3.06 9.19 -4.26
N ILE A 23 2.67 9.07 -5.53
CA ILE A 23 1.89 10.10 -6.24
C ILE A 23 0.54 10.32 -5.53
N GLY A 24 -0.13 9.24 -5.11
CA GLY A 24 -1.31 9.32 -4.25
C GLY A 24 -1.04 10.05 -2.94
N CYS A 25 0.05 9.70 -2.24
CA CYS A 25 0.46 10.37 -1.01
C CYS A 25 0.72 11.88 -1.20
N ILE A 26 1.40 12.27 -2.28
CA ILE A 26 1.67 13.68 -2.61
C ILE A 26 0.36 14.43 -2.80
N SER A 27 -0.58 13.87 -3.58
CA SER A 27 -1.89 14.50 -3.80
C SER A 27 -2.69 14.67 -2.50
N TYR A 28 -2.65 13.67 -1.61
CA TYR A 28 -3.27 13.73 -0.29
C TYR A 28 -2.65 14.83 0.57
N LEU A 29 -1.32 14.87 0.68
CA LEU A 29 -0.61 15.87 1.49
C LEU A 29 -0.81 17.30 0.96
N LEU A 30 -0.89 17.51 -0.36
CA LEU A 30 -1.12 18.85 -0.91
C LEU A 30 -2.56 19.35 -0.74
N THR A 31 -3.48 18.50 -0.31
CA THR A 31 -4.89 18.86 -0.12
C THR A 31 -5.20 19.12 1.35
N ASP A 32 -5.93 20.20 1.64
CA ASP A 32 -6.32 20.53 3.02
C ASP A 32 -7.64 19.86 3.43
N ASN A 33 -8.58 19.72 2.51
CA ASN A 33 -9.83 19.02 2.77
C ASN A 33 -9.59 17.50 2.78
N LYS A 34 -9.81 16.87 3.94
CA LYS A 34 -9.59 15.43 4.15
C LYS A 34 -10.31 14.57 3.12
N LEU A 35 -11.59 14.85 2.85
CA LEU A 35 -12.39 14.07 1.90
C LEU A 35 -11.83 14.18 0.48
N VAL A 36 -11.54 15.40 0.02
CA VAL A 36 -10.96 15.64 -1.32
C VAL A 36 -9.59 14.97 -1.42
N GLY A 37 -8.75 15.08 -0.39
CA GLY A 37 -7.45 14.42 -0.34
C GLY A 37 -7.59 12.89 -0.43
N SER A 38 -8.52 12.30 0.32
CA SER A 38 -8.79 10.86 0.27
C SER A 38 -9.28 10.40 -1.10
N THR A 39 -10.06 11.21 -1.80
CA THR A 39 -10.47 10.95 -3.19
C THR A 39 -9.29 11.05 -4.16
N LEU A 40 -8.45 12.07 -4.02
CA LEU A 40 -7.29 12.25 -4.91
C LEU A 40 -6.22 11.17 -4.72
N PHE A 41 -6.08 10.61 -3.51
CA PHE A 41 -5.17 9.50 -3.23
C PHE A 41 -5.41 8.29 -4.17
N VAL A 42 -6.65 8.11 -4.66
CA VAL A 42 -7.04 7.03 -5.58
C VAL A 42 -6.17 6.98 -6.84
N ILE A 43 -5.61 8.10 -7.29
CA ILE A 43 -4.72 8.12 -8.47
C ILE A 43 -3.58 7.12 -8.34
N GLY A 44 -3.02 6.94 -7.15
CA GLY A 44 -1.93 6.02 -6.92
C GLY A 44 -2.35 4.58 -7.18
N LEU A 45 -3.49 4.15 -6.63
CA LEU A 45 -3.96 2.78 -6.82
C LEU A 45 -4.54 2.54 -8.21
N PHE A 46 -5.09 3.56 -8.86
CA PHE A 46 -5.48 3.50 -10.28
C PHE A 46 -4.26 3.17 -11.17
N LEU A 47 -3.12 3.82 -10.95
CA LEU A 47 -1.89 3.54 -11.70
C LEU A 47 -1.36 2.13 -11.43
N VAL A 48 -1.36 1.67 -10.17
CA VAL A 48 -1.00 0.30 -9.81
C VAL A 48 -1.85 -0.70 -10.61
N MET A 49 -3.17 -0.55 -10.59
CA MET A 49 -4.07 -1.51 -11.23
C MET A 49 -3.95 -1.59 -12.75
N ASN A 50 -3.57 -0.49 -13.40
CA ASN A 50 -3.45 -0.44 -14.86
C ASN A 50 -2.04 -0.77 -15.37
N PHE A 51 -0.99 -0.49 -14.59
CA PHE A 51 0.39 -0.57 -15.09
C PHE A 51 1.27 -1.59 -14.36
N SER A 52 1.03 -1.91 -13.08
CA SER A 52 1.84 -2.90 -12.35
C SER A 52 1.12 -3.48 -11.14
N ASN A 53 0.99 -4.81 -11.13
CA ASN A 53 0.22 -5.55 -10.13
C ASN A 53 1.03 -5.96 -8.88
N LEU A 54 2.29 -5.52 -8.77
CA LEU A 54 3.24 -5.93 -7.72
C LEU A 54 3.24 -4.97 -6.52
N LEU A 55 2.04 -4.71 -5.99
CA LEU A 55 1.85 -4.02 -4.72
C LEU A 55 1.80 -5.07 -3.59
N TYR A 56 2.63 -4.88 -2.57
CA TYR A 56 2.70 -5.74 -1.38
C TYR A 56 1.31 -6.05 -0.81
N THR A 57 0.53 -5.00 -0.49
CA THR A 57 -0.81 -5.13 0.11
C THR A 57 -1.81 -5.81 -0.82
N ARG A 58 -1.66 -5.65 -2.14
CA ARG A 58 -2.48 -6.32 -3.17
C ARG A 58 -2.21 -7.82 -3.26
N LEU A 59 -0.98 -8.26 -3.03
CA LEU A 59 -0.59 -9.68 -3.15
C LEU A 59 -1.03 -10.52 -1.94
N ASN A 60 -1.19 -9.90 -0.76
CA ASN A 60 -1.59 -10.57 0.48
C ASN A 60 -2.90 -11.38 0.37
N PRO A 61 -4.03 -10.85 -0.11
CA PRO A 61 -5.29 -11.60 -0.27
C PRO A 61 -5.22 -12.72 -1.32
N LEU A 62 -4.21 -12.74 -2.18
CA LEU A 62 -4.07 -13.75 -3.24
C LEU A 62 -3.29 -14.98 -2.77
N LEU A 63 -2.54 -14.88 -1.67
CA LEU A 63 -1.72 -15.98 -1.15
C LEU A 63 -2.51 -17.26 -0.85
N PRO A 64 -3.74 -17.23 -0.27
CA PRO A 64 -4.55 -18.43 -0.06
C PRO A 64 -4.88 -19.20 -1.36
N PHE A 65 -4.95 -18.51 -2.50
CA PHE A 65 -5.26 -19.08 -3.81
C PHE A 65 -4.02 -19.50 -4.61
N ALA A 66 -2.81 -19.17 -4.13
CA ALA A 66 -1.57 -19.46 -4.85
C ALA A 66 -1.33 -20.98 -4.97
N GLN A 67 -1.09 -21.46 -6.19
CA GLN A 67 -0.69 -22.84 -6.46
C GLN A 67 0.68 -23.15 -5.83
N ASN A 68 1.65 -22.24 -6.02
CA ASN A 68 2.96 -22.32 -5.41
C ASN A 68 3.12 -21.23 -4.33
N LYS A 69 2.82 -21.59 -3.07
CA LYS A 69 2.89 -20.66 -1.93
C LYS A 69 4.29 -20.07 -1.73
N LYS A 70 5.35 -20.85 -1.94
CA LYS A 70 6.74 -20.39 -1.75
C LYS A 70 7.07 -19.27 -2.73
N GLU A 71 6.73 -19.45 -4.00
CA GLU A 71 6.96 -18.45 -5.05
C GLU A 71 6.13 -17.19 -4.81
N HIS A 72 4.87 -17.33 -4.39
CA HIS A 72 4.02 -16.18 -4.06
C HIS A 72 4.56 -15.38 -2.86
N ILE A 73 5.07 -16.05 -1.82
CA ILE A 73 5.72 -15.39 -0.68
C ILE A 73 6.97 -14.64 -1.13
N LEU A 74 7.81 -15.24 -1.99
CA LEU A 74 8.96 -14.53 -2.57
C LEU A 74 8.53 -13.28 -3.33
N LEU A 75 7.42 -13.35 -4.08
CA LEU A 75 6.87 -12.20 -4.80
C LEU A 75 6.37 -11.11 -3.84
N ILE A 76 5.71 -11.49 -2.73
CA ILE A 76 5.30 -10.55 -1.66
C ILE A 76 6.52 -9.82 -1.09
N LEU A 77 7.59 -10.56 -0.75
CA LEU A 77 8.81 -9.98 -0.18
C LEU A 77 9.54 -9.07 -1.19
N GLN A 78 9.66 -9.51 -2.45
CA GLN A 78 10.21 -8.68 -3.52
C GLN A 78 9.40 -7.40 -3.73
N SER A 79 8.07 -7.52 -3.69
CA SER A 79 7.17 -6.38 -3.83
C SER A 79 7.33 -5.40 -2.68
N LEU A 80 7.41 -5.87 -1.43
CA LEU A 80 7.63 -5.02 -0.26
C LEU A 80 8.93 -4.21 -0.39
N ILE A 81 10.03 -4.88 -0.76
CA ILE A 81 11.34 -4.22 -0.95
C ILE A 81 11.27 -3.20 -2.09
N GLY A 82 10.75 -3.59 -3.25
CA GLY A 82 10.65 -2.68 -4.39
C GLY A 82 9.73 -1.49 -4.10
N ASN A 83 8.56 -1.73 -3.50
CA ASN A 83 7.62 -0.67 -3.12
C ASN A 83 8.26 0.32 -2.13
N PHE A 84 9.04 -0.18 -1.16
CA PHE A 84 9.81 0.68 -0.26
C PHE A 84 10.83 1.54 -1.02
N ILE A 85 11.63 0.94 -1.91
CA ILE A 85 12.62 1.67 -2.72
C ILE A 85 11.96 2.77 -3.54
N GLY A 86 10.84 2.47 -4.21
CA GLY A 86 10.08 3.46 -4.97
C GLY A 86 9.53 4.59 -4.11
N ALA A 87 8.98 4.25 -2.94
CA ALA A 87 8.47 5.24 -1.99
C ALA A 87 9.58 6.14 -1.44
N TYR A 88 10.72 5.56 -1.08
CA TYR A 88 11.88 6.28 -0.58
C TYR A 88 12.48 7.22 -1.64
N ILE A 89 12.71 6.73 -2.87
CA ILE A 89 13.24 7.55 -3.98
C ILE A 89 12.30 8.72 -4.26
N THR A 90 10.99 8.48 -4.31
CA THR A 90 10.01 9.54 -4.59
C THR A 90 10.03 10.60 -3.49
N ALA A 91 10.04 10.19 -2.22
CA ALA A 91 10.14 11.10 -1.09
C ALA A 91 11.46 11.91 -1.11
N TYR A 92 12.59 11.25 -1.39
CA TYR A 92 13.89 11.88 -1.50
C TYR A 92 13.90 12.96 -2.59
N VAL A 93 13.44 12.63 -3.81
CA VAL A 93 13.38 13.59 -4.92
C VAL A 93 12.43 14.73 -4.61
N CYS A 94 11.26 14.47 -4.00
CA CYS A 94 10.33 15.54 -3.59
C CYS A 94 10.98 16.53 -2.61
N ASN A 95 11.81 16.03 -1.68
CA ASN A 95 12.52 16.85 -0.70
C ASN A 95 13.59 17.77 -1.32
N LEU A 96 14.03 17.49 -2.55
CA LEU A 96 14.92 18.35 -3.34
C LEU A 96 14.18 19.44 -4.13
N THR A 97 12.85 19.48 -4.07
CA THR A 97 12.03 20.45 -4.81
C THR A 97 11.39 21.48 -3.87
N ARG A 98 10.79 22.52 -4.45
CA ARG A 98 9.96 23.50 -3.72
C ARG A 98 8.78 22.88 -2.95
N LEU A 99 8.38 21.66 -3.27
CA LEU A 99 7.28 20.97 -2.56
C LEU A 99 7.68 20.54 -1.15
N ASN A 100 8.98 20.49 -0.84
CA ASN A 100 9.51 19.99 0.42
C ASN A 100 8.89 20.69 1.64
N ILE A 101 8.71 22.01 1.61
CA ILE A 101 8.19 22.82 2.73
C ILE A 101 6.83 22.28 3.19
N VAL A 102 5.92 22.07 2.24
CA VAL A 102 4.55 21.62 2.54
C VAL A 102 4.51 20.13 2.81
N LEU A 103 5.16 19.33 1.95
CA LEU A 103 5.13 17.87 2.04
C LEU A 103 5.79 17.37 3.32
N GLN A 104 7.00 17.84 3.63
CA GLN A 104 7.74 17.42 4.82
C GLN A 104 6.99 17.81 6.09
N ALA A 105 6.45 19.04 6.18
CA ALA A 105 5.73 19.50 7.36
C ALA A 105 4.46 18.66 7.62
N LYS A 106 3.68 18.37 6.58
CA LYS A 106 2.47 17.54 6.72
C LYS A 106 2.81 16.06 6.97
N ALA A 107 3.79 15.50 6.27
CA ALA A 107 4.27 14.14 6.51
C ALA A 107 4.80 13.96 7.93
N TYR A 108 5.58 14.92 8.43
CA TYR A 108 6.07 14.92 9.82
C TYR A 108 4.91 14.86 10.82
N LYS A 109 3.88 15.72 10.65
CA LYS A 109 2.70 15.71 11.52
C LYS A 109 1.99 14.35 11.51
N LEU A 110 1.80 13.73 10.34
CA LEU A 110 1.19 12.40 10.25
C LEU A 110 2.02 11.34 10.96
N VAL A 111 3.35 11.35 10.77
CA VAL A 111 4.22 10.36 11.39
C VAL A 111 4.33 10.55 12.90
N GLN A 112 4.25 11.79 13.40
CA GLN A 112 4.20 12.06 14.84
C GLN A 112 3.00 11.39 15.52
N LEU A 113 1.82 11.41 14.89
CA LEU A 113 0.64 10.70 15.41
C LEU A 113 0.90 9.19 15.55
N LYS A 114 1.64 8.59 14.62
CA LYS A 114 2.00 7.16 14.64
C LYS A 114 3.02 6.83 15.73
N VAL A 115 3.98 7.74 15.94
CA VAL A 115 5.05 7.57 16.94
C VAL A 115 4.46 7.58 18.34
N THR A 116 3.46 8.44 18.59
CA THR A 116 2.78 8.55 19.89
C THR A 116 1.66 7.53 20.08
N ASP A 117 1.16 6.89 19.02
CA ASP A 117 0.16 5.83 19.11
C ASP A 117 0.73 4.51 19.65
N THR A 118 -0.13 3.65 20.19
CA THR A 118 0.22 2.32 20.66
C THR A 118 0.42 1.35 19.49
N ASN A 119 1.29 0.34 19.65
CA ASN A 119 1.49 -0.67 18.61
C ASN A 119 0.21 -1.48 18.33
N ILE A 120 -0.63 -1.69 19.34
CA ILE A 120 -1.89 -2.43 19.18
C ILE A 120 -2.88 -1.64 18.32
N SER A 121 -3.02 -0.33 18.55
CA SER A 121 -3.85 0.54 17.72
C SER A 121 -3.41 0.51 16.26
N LEU A 122 -2.11 0.76 15.99
CA LEU A 122 -1.55 0.72 14.64
C LEU A 122 -1.74 -0.64 13.95
N PHE A 123 -1.59 -1.73 14.71
CA PHE A 123 -1.86 -3.07 14.20
C PHE A 123 -3.31 -3.24 13.75
N ILE A 124 -4.28 -2.83 14.58
CA ILE A 124 -5.72 -2.91 14.27
C ILE A 124 -6.08 -2.06 13.05
N LEU A 125 -5.60 -0.80 13.00
CA LEU A 125 -5.81 0.09 11.86
C LEU A 125 -5.20 -0.49 10.58
N ALA A 126 -4.02 -1.10 10.68
CA ALA A 126 -3.37 -1.78 9.55
C ALA A 126 -4.12 -3.04 9.11
N VAL A 127 -4.73 -3.80 10.04
CA VAL A 127 -5.61 -4.93 9.70
C VAL A 127 -6.82 -4.44 8.92
N PHE A 128 -7.50 -3.37 9.36
CA PHE A 128 -8.65 -2.81 8.62
C PHE A 128 -8.27 -2.30 7.23
N CYS A 129 -7.10 -1.65 7.09
CA CYS A 129 -6.57 -1.29 5.78
C CYS A 129 -6.36 -2.54 4.91
N GLY A 130 -5.71 -3.58 5.45
CA GLY A 130 -5.48 -4.84 4.75
C GLY A 130 -6.78 -5.53 4.32
N VAL A 131 -7.83 -5.47 5.15
CA VAL A 131 -9.16 -6.00 4.84
C VAL A 131 -9.80 -5.25 3.66
N LEU A 132 -9.80 -3.92 3.69
CA LEU A 132 -10.40 -3.10 2.63
C LEU A 132 -9.65 -3.26 1.30
N VAL A 133 -8.31 -3.23 1.33
CA VAL A 133 -7.50 -3.53 0.15
C VAL A 133 -7.77 -4.96 -0.35
N GLY A 134 -7.85 -5.93 0.57
CA GLY A 134 -8.18 -7.32 0.28
C GLY A 134 -9.46 -7.48 -0.53
N TYR A 135 -10.56 -6.92 -0.04
CA TYR A 135 -11.84 -6.97 -0.73
C TYR A 135 -11.83 -6.22 -2.05
N GLY A 136 -11.19 -5.04 -2.12
CA GLY A 136 -11.09 -4.30 -3.37
C GLY A 136 -10.38 -5.08 -4.46
N VAL A 137 -9.31 -5.80 -4.10
CA VAL A 137 -8.58 -6.68 -5.02
C VAL A 137 -9.43 -7.85 -5.48
N LEU A 138 -10.03 -8.61 -4.57
CA LEU A 138 -10.85 -9.77 -4.93
C LEU A 138 -12.06 -9.37 -5.78
N LEU A 139 -12.73 -8.27 -5.44
CA LEU A 139 -13.86 -7.77 -6.22
C LEU A 139 -13.42 -7.36 -7.62
N SER A 140 -12.28 -6.66 -7.75
CA SER A 140 -11.75 -6.26 -9.08
C SER A 140 -11.42 -7.46 -9.97
N LEU A 141 -10.98 -8.59 -9.40
CA LEU A 141 -10.69 -9.80 -10.17
C LEU A 141 -11.96 -10.49 -10.70
N ARG A 142 -13.12 -10.23 -10.08
CA ARG A 142 -14.42 -10.77 -10.51
C ARG A 142 -15.07 -9.94 -11.61
N GLN A 143 -14.61 -8.70 -11.85
CA GLN A 143 -15.21 -7.80 -12.84
C GLN A 143 -14.61 -7.99 -14.24
N LYS A 144 -15.44 -7.77 -15.27
CA LYS A 144 -15.03 -7.84 -16.68
C LYS A 144 -14.59 -6.47 -17.21
N TYR A 145 -15.32 -5.41 -16.88
CA TYR A 145 -15.09 -4.07 -17.43
C TYR A 145 -14.12 -3.26 -16.57
N LEU A 146 -13.31 -2.41 -17.23
CA LEU A 146 -12.31 -1.58 -16.57
C LEU A 146 -12.92 -0.62 -15.54
N VAL A 147 -14.10 -0.06 -15.85
CA VAL A 147 -14.82 0.85 -14.97
C VAL A 147 -15.20 0.15 -13.67
N ASP A 148 -15.78 -1.04 -13.75
CA ASP A 148 -16.18 -1.84 -12.59
C ASP A 148 -14.97 -2.25 -11.74
N LYS A 149 -13.85 -2.64 -12.39
CA LYS A 149 -12.58 -2.92 -11.69
C LYS A 149 -12.07 -1.71 -10.93
N THR A 150 -12.19 -0.54 -11.53
CA THR A 150 -11.75 0.73 -10.94
C THR A 150 -12.64 1.08 -9.74
N ILE A 151 -13.97 1.01 -9.87
CA ILE A 151 -14.92 1.29 -8.79
C ILE A 151 -14.73 0.35 -7.60
N SER A 152 -14.50 -0.94 -7.89
CA SER A 152 -14.26 -1.98 -6.88
C SER A 152 -13.12 -1.64 -5.92
N ILE A 153 -12.19 -0.81 -6.38
CA ILE A 153 -10.97 -0.44 -5.66
C ILE A 153 -11.05 1.00 -5.15
N LEU A 154 -11.68 1.90 -5.92
CA LEU A 154 -11.87 3.30 -5.57
C LEU A 154 -12.55 3.44 -4.21
N ILE A 155 -13.67 2.77 -3.99
CA ILE A 155 -14.45 2.93 -2.74
C ILE A 155 -13.65 2.48 -1.52
N PRO A 156 -13.07 1.26 -1.47
CA PRO A 156 -12.23 0.85 -0.35
C PRO A 156 -11.06 1.79 -0.09
N VAL A 157 -10.43 2.36 -1.12
CA VAL A 157 -9.33 3.32 -0.98
C VAL A 157 -9.77 4.59 -0.30
N VAL A 158 -10.81 5.23 -0.84
CA VAL A 158 -11.32 6.48 -0.28
C VAL A 158 -11.67 6.27 1.19
N VAL A 159 -12.33 5.16 1.51
CA VAL A 159 -12.72 4.83 2.89
C VAL A 159 -11.52 4.61 3.79
N PHE A 160 -10.53 3.79 3.43
CA PHE A 160 -9.41 3.54 4.35
C PHE A 160 -8.57 4.80 4.59
N VAL A 161 -8.37 5.64 3.56
CA VAL A 161 -7.63 6.90 3.70
C VAL A 161 -8.44 7.89 4.53
N PHE A 162 -9.75 7.99 4.29
CA PHE A 162 -10.64 8.88 5.03
C PHE A 162 -10.76 8.47 6.51
N CYS A 163 -10.82 7.18 6.81
CA CYS A 163 -10.84 6.66 8.17
C CYS A 163 -9.49 6.80 8.88
N GLY A 164 -8.39 7.04 8.16
CA GLY A 164 -7.05 7.12 8.73
C GLY A 164 -6.48 5.74 9.10
N PHE A 165 -6.81 4.72 8.32
CA PHE A 165 -6.21 3.39 8.47
C PHE A 165 -4.78 3.37 7.92
N GLU A 166 -3.99 2.42 8.43
CA GLU A 166 -2.56 2.40 8.17
C GLU A 166 -2.19 1.54 6.97
N HIS A 167 -1.54 2.16 5.97
CA HIS A 167 -1.06 1.47 4.77
C HIS A 167 0.47 1.54 4.71
N SER A 168 1.12 0.40 4.91
CA SER A 168 2.58 0.24 4.99
C SER A 168 3.34 0.98 3.89
N ILE A 169 2.96 0.86 2.62
CA ILE A 169 3.69 1.52 1.53
C ILE A 169 3.50 3.04 1.53
N ALA A 170 2.31 3.51 1.95
CA ALA A 170 2.06 4.96 2.07
C ALA A 170 2.85 5.53 3.25
N ASP A 171 2.92 4.78 4.35
CA ASP A 171 3.66 5.15 5.55
C ASP A 171 5.16 5.14 5.34
N MET A 172 5.69 4.23 4.52
CA MET A 172 7.08 4.29 4.07
C MET A 172 7.39 5.61 3.35
N PHE A 173 6.47 6.09 2.50
CA PHE A 173 6.59 7.41 1.89
C PHE A 173 6.51 8.52 2.93
N TYR A 174 5.53 8.51 3.84
CA TYR A 174 5.37 9.56 4.85
C TYR A 174 6.58 9.65 5.81
N ILE A 175 7.11 8.51 6.28
CA ILE A 175 8.31 8.46 7.12
C ILE A 175 9.53 8.99 6.36
N SER A 176 9.69 8.60 5.09
CA SER A 176 10.80 9.06 4.25
C SER A 176 10.71 10.56 3.93
N CYS A 177 9.51 11.04 3.60
CA CYS A 177 9.26 12.44 3.26
C CYS A 177 9.45 13.34 4.49
N GLY A 178 8.94 12.92 5.65
CA GLY A 178 9.17 13.60 6.93
C GLY A 178 10.60 13.47 7.49
N GLN A 179 11.47 12.67 6.86
CA GLN A 179 12.83 12.36 7.33
C GLN A 179 12.87 11.78 8.75
N MET A 180 11.92 10.90 9.08
CA MET A 180 11.70 10.39 10.43
C MET A 180 12.14 8.94 10.64
N TRP A 181 13.10 8.44 9.86
CA TRP A 181 13.64 7.10 10.04
C TRP A 181 14.46 7.01 11.34
N ASN A 182 13.97 6.24 12.30
CA ASN A 182 14.63 5.94 13.57
C ASN A 182 14.12 4.60 14.13
N LYS A 183 14.67 4.15 15.27
CA LYS A 183 14.29 2.87 15.88
C LYS A 183 12.79 2.76 16.16
N CYS A 184 12.13 3.84 16.59
CA CYS A 184 10.71 3.84 16.87
C CYS A 184 9.89 3.65 15.59
N THR A 185 10.15 4.45 14.55
CA THR A 185 9.40 4.36 13.28
C THR A 185 9.64 3.03 12.55
N ILE A 186 10.82 2.41 12.70
CA ILE A 186 11.10 1.06 12.20
C ILE A 186 10.20 0.01 12.89
N ILE A 187 9.99 0.12 14.20
CA ILE A 187 9.08 -0.76 14.94
C ILE A 187 7.63 -0.51 14.48
N LYS A 188 7.21 0.76 14.40
CA LYS A 188 5.85 1.11 13.96
C LYS A 188 5.55 0.58 12.56
N ILE A 189 6.44 0.80 11.58
CA ILE A 189 6.21 0.34 10.21
C ILE A 189 6.20 -1.19 10.13
N SER A 190 7.00 -1.88 10.95
CA SER A 190 7.00 -3.34 11.03
C SER A 190 5.65 -3.87 11.53
N VAL A 191 5.07 -3.24 12.55
CA VAL A 191 3.72 -3.57 13.06
C VAL A 191 2.66 -3.35 11.97
N ILE A 192 2.74 -2.24 11.23
CA ILE A 192 1.80 -1.90 10.17
C ILE A 192 1.91 -2.87 8.98
N ILE A 193 3.12 -3.27 8.59
CA ILE A 193 3.35 -4.31 7.58
C ILE A 193 2.65 -5.61 8.00
N ILE A 194 2.87 -6.07 9.22
CA ILE A 194 2.26 -7.31 9.72
C ILE A 194 0.73 -7.19 9.75
N GLY A 195 0.18 -6.07 10.21
CA GLY A 195 -1.27 -5.84 10.24
C GLY A 195 -1.89 -5.86 8.84
N ASN A 196 -1.27 -5.19 7.85
CA ASN A 196 -1.71 -5.23 6.46
C ASN A 196 -1.67 -6.65 5.87
N PHE A 197 -0.65 -7.45 6.20
CA PHE A 197 -0.58 -8.86 5.79
C PHE A 197 -1.74 -9.66 6.38
N VAL A 198 -1.93 -9.58 7.71
CA VAL A 198 -2.98 -10.30 8.42
C VAL A 198 -4.36 -9.97 7.84
N GLY A 199 -4.69 -8.68 7.70
CA GLY A 199 -5.98 -8.26 7.16
C GLY A 199 -6.23 -8.77 5.74
N GLY A 200 -5.27 -8.61 4.84
CA GLY A 200 -5.40 -9.07 3.46
C GLY A 200 -5.48 -10.59 3.35
N TYR A 201 -4.60 -11.31 4.04
CA TYR A 201 -4.58 -12.78 4.05
C TYR A 201 -5.89 -13.37 4.60
N LEU A 202 -6.43 -12.80 5.69
CA LEU A 202 -7.70 -13.25 6.28
C LEU A 202 -8.85 -13.12 5.28
N VAL A 203 -8.95 -11.99 4.57
CA VAL A 203 -9.98 -11.80 3.53
C VAL A 203 -9.85 -12.87 2.44
N GLY A 204 -8.64 -13.10 1.94
CA GLY A 204 -8.41 -14.14 0.93
C GLY A 204 -8.76 -15.55 1.43
N LEU A 205 -8.47 -15.85 2.70
CA LEU A 205 -8.74 -17.15 3.30
C LEU A 205 -10.25 -17.36 3.47
N ILE A 206 -10.96 -16.37 3.99
CA ILE A 206 -12.42 -16.39 4.15
C ILE A 206 -13.09 -16.56 2.79
N ASP A 207 -12.69 -15.77 1.80
CA ASP A 207 -13.24 -15.84 0.45
C ASP A 207 -13.06 -17.23 -0.17
N LYS A 208 -11.87 -17.80 -0.01
CA LYS A 208 -11.58 -19.17 -0.46
C LYS A 208 -12.48 -20.19 0.24
N LEU A 209 -12.66 -20.11 1.56
CA LEU A 209 -13.48 -21.06 2.30
C LEU A 209 -14.97 -20.97 1.94
N LEU A 210 -15.48 -19.77 1.71
CA LEU A 210 -16.89 -19.54 1.37
C LEU A 210 -17.22 -19.93 -0.08
N HIS A 211 -16.26 -19.83 -1.00
CA HIS A 211 -16.53 -19.98 -2.43
C HIS A 211 -15.81 -21.17 -3.12
N ASN A 212 -14.84 -21.83 -2.49
CA ASN A 212 -14.23 -23.09 -2.99
C ASN A 212 -14.82 -24.37 -2.37
N THR A 213 -16.06 -24.33 -1.83
CA THR A 213 -16.79 -25.55 -1.42
C THR A 213 -17.58 -26.20 -2.57
N LYS A 214 -17.14 -26.03 -3.81
CA LYS A 214 -17.60 -26.81 -4.97
C LYS A 214 -16.43 -27.17 -5.88
#